data_AF-A0A3R6D4E4-F1
#
_entry.id   AF-A0A3R6D4E4-F1
#
_cell.length_a   1.000
_cell.length_b   1.000
_cell.length_c   1.000
_cell.angle_alpha   90.00
_cell.angle_beta   90.00
_cell.angle_gamma   90.00
#
_symmetry.space_group_name_H-M   'P 1'
#
loop_
_entity.id
_entity.type
_entity.pdbx_description
1 polymer ?
#
loop_
_entity_poly.entity_id
_entity_poly.type
_entity_poly.pdbx_seq_one_letter_code
_entity_poly.pdbx_strand_id
1 'polypeptide(L)'
;MLLTAEIDNEEWKPVLESLGIECTLESALLMAQIKMALAGDTQAAKFVAQYSGQSARAEEDLENKKADTELIKARKEAITGENENDEALDRLDQILKEVRDNAVKQETE
;
A
#
# COMPACT_ATOMS: atom_id res chain seq x y z
N MET A 1 21.01 -13.28 7.30
CA MET A 1 20.61 -11.86 7.20
C MET A 1 21.72 -11.02 7.79
N LEU A 2 22.18 -9.97 7.10
CA LEU A 2 23.31 -9.15 7.55
C LEU A 2 22.89 -8.10 8.61
N LEU A 3 21.71 -7.49 8.44
CA LEU A 3 21.24 -6.39 9.28
C LEU A 3 20.82 -6.82 10.69
N THR A 4 20.32 -8.05 10.85
CA THR A 4 19.94 -8.63 12.15
C THR A 4 21.12 -9.23 12.91
N ALA A 5 22.35 -9.09 12.40
CA ALA A 5 23.53 -9.59 13.09
C ALA A 5 23.77 -8.76 14.35
N GLU A 6 23.91 -9.43 15.50
CA GLU A 6 24.32 -8.78 16.74
C GLU A 6 25.72 -8.18 16.59
N ILE A 7 25.90 -7.02 17.21
CA ILE A 7 27.18 -6.31 17.24
C ILE A 7 27.57 -6.01 18.67
N ASP A 8 28.88 -6.05 18.91
CA ASP A 8 29.48 -5.60 20.17
C ASP A 8 30.29 -4.33 19.88
N ASN A 9 29.65 -3.18 20.06
CA ASN A 9 30.24 -1.87 19.77
C ASN A 9 30.19 -0.98 21.01
N GLU A 10 31.35 -0.48 21.45
CA GLU A 10 31.48 0.29 22.70
C GLU A 10 30.67 1.61 22.70
N GLU A 11 30.44 2.20 21.53
CA GLU A 11 29.67 3.44 21.39
C GLU A 11 28.16 3.17 21.40
N TRP A 12 27.70 2.20 20.60
CA TRP A 12 26.27 2.00 20.36
C TRP A 12 25.61 1.08 21.38
N LYS A 13 26.32 0.07 21.88
CA LYS A 13 25.74 -0.93 22.77
C LYS A 13 25.13 -0.33 24.05
N PRO A 14 25.82 0.55 24.79
CA PRO A 14 25.25 1.14 26.01
C PRO A 14 24.00 1.96 25.73
N VAL A 15 23.96 2.67 24.59
CA VAL A 15 22.85 3.53 24.22
C VAL A 15 21.64 2.70 23.81
N LEU A 16 21.84 1.70 22.95
CA LEU A 16 20.78 0.81 22.48
C LEU A 16 20.17 0.00 23.63
N GLU A 17 21.01 -0.57 24.51
CA GLU A 17 20.55 -1.28 25.70
C GLU A 17 19.75 -0.37 26.65
N SER A 18 20.17 0.89 26.83
CA SER A 18 19.44 1.85 27.68
C SER A 18 18.04 2.20 27.14
N LEU A 19 17.83 2.06 25.82
CA LEU A 19 16.56 2.27 25.15
C LEU A 19 15.72 0.98 25.06
N GLY A 20 16.24 -0.15 25.54
CA GLY A 20 15.61 -1.47 25.40
C GLY A 20 15.60 -1.99 23.97
N ILE A 21 16.56 -1.56 23.14
CA ILE A 21 16.68 -1.94 21.73
C ILE A 21 17.77 -3.00 21.59
N GLU A 22 17.53 -4.02 20.76
CA GLU A 22 18.51 -5.05 20.43
C GLU A 22 19.74 -4.45 19.71
N CYS A 23 20.94 -4.85 20.15
CA CYS A 23 22.21 -4.40 19.58
C CYS A 23 22.55 -5.12 18.27
N THR A 24 21.78 -4.84 17.23
CA THR A 24 22.02 -5.36 15.88
C THR A 24 22.70 -4.31 14.98
N LEU A 25 23.26 -4.77 13.86
CA LEU A 25 23.82 -3.90 12.83
C LEU A 25 22.78 -2.88 12.33
N GLU A 26 21.51 -3.28 12.22
CA GLU A 26 20.39 -2.41 11.88
C GLU A 26 20.19 -1.28 12.89
N SER A 27 20.04 -1.63 14.18
CA SER A 27 19.83 -0.66 15.25
C SER A 27 20.96 0.36 15.33
N ALA A 28 22.21 -0.09 15.16
CA ALA A 28 23.37 0.79 15.17
C ALA A 28 23.43 1.71 13.93
N LEU A 29 23.08 1.20 12.75
CA LEU A 29 22.99 2.02 11.54
C LEU A 29 21.93 3.11 11.69
N LEU A 30 20.76 2.77 12.23
CA LEU A 30 19.67 3.73 12.48
C LEU A 30 20.09 4.79 13.51
N MET A 31 20.74 4.38 14.60
CA MET A 31 21.27 5.32 15.60
C MET A 31 22.33 6.26 15.03
N ALA A 32 23.20 5.78 14.13
CA ALA A 32 24.17 6.62 13.44
C ALA A 32 23.47 7.69 12.58
N GLN A 33 22.40 7.33 11.86
CA GLN A 33 21.60 8.29 11.09
C GLN A 33 20.92 9.32 12.00
N ILE A 34 20.35 8.89 13.13
CA ILE A 34 19.76 9.81 14.12
C ILE A 34 20.82 10.77 14.67
N LYS A 35 22.01 10.28 15.02
CA LYS A 35 23.11 11.10 15.51
C LYS A 35 23.55 12.16 14.50
N MET A 36 23.69 11.78 13.22
CA MET A 36 24.01 12.74 12.14
C MET A 36 22.89 13.77 11.93
N ALA A 37 21.63 13.35 12.00
CA ALA A 37 20.49 14.26 11.89
C ALA A 37 20.48 15.29 13.04
N LEU A 38 20.75 14.86 14.27
CA LEU A 38 20.88 15.76 15.43
C LEU A 38 22.07 16.72 15.32
N ALA A 39 23.11 16.34 14.57
CA ALA A 39 24.25 17.21 14.24
C ALA A 39 23.97 18.19 13.08
N GLY A 40 22.75 18.18 12.53
CA GLY A 40 22.32 19.08 11.45
C GLY A 40 22.47 18.51 10.04
N ASP A 41 22.80 17.22 9.88
CA ASP A 41 22.82 16.59 8.56
C ASP A 41 21.39 16.46 7.99
N THR A 42 21.11 17.25 6.96
CA THR A 42 19.79 17.29 6.34
C THR A 42 19.42 16.02 5.57
N GLN A 43 20.40 15.25 5.08
CA GLN A 43 20.13 13.97 4.41
C GLN A 43 19.78 12.90 5.44
N ALA A 44 20.52 12.85 6.54
CA ALA A 44 20.21 11.97 7.67
C ALA A 44 18.85 12.32 8.29
N ALA A 45 18.53 13.61 8.43
CA ALA A 45 17.22 14.06 8.90
C ALA A 45 16.07 13.62 7.97
N LYS A 46 16.26 13.70 6.65
CA LYS A 46 15.29 13.19 5.66
C LYS A 46 15.12 11.68 5.77
N PHE A 47 16.21 10.93 5.95
CA PHE A 47 16.16 9.49 6.17
C PHE A 47 15.31 9.17 7.41
N VAL A 48 15.63 9.77 8.57
CA VAL A 48 14.88 9.56 9.82
C VAL A 48 13.40 9.95 9.66
N ALA A 49 13.10 11.07 8.99
CA ALA A 49 11.72 11.52 8.74
C ALA A 49 10.89 10.46 7.99
N GLN A 50 11.45 9.88 6.92
CA GLN A 50 10.77 8.84 6.12
C GLN A 50 10.35 7.61 6.95
N TYR A 51 11.20 7.18 7.90
CA TYR A 51 10.92 6.02 8.75
C TYR A 51 10.08 6.35 9.98
N SER A 52 10.07 7.61 10.43
CA SER A 52 9.22 8.08 11.54
C SER A 52 7.74 8.28 11.15
N GLY A 53 7.34 7.91 9.94
CA GLY A 53 6.00 8.18 9.40
C GLY A 53 5.77 9.65 9.04
N GLN A 54 6.79 10.51 9.17
CA GLN A 54 6.76 11.88 8.72
C GLN A 54 6.95 11.92 7.21
N SER A 55 5.85 11.71 6.51
CA SER A 55 5.74 11.93 5.08
C SER A 55 5.94 13.43 4.77
N ALA A 56 6.84 13.74 3.82
CA ALA A 56 6.90 15.07 3.23
C ALA A 56 5.72 15.37 2.29
N ARG A 57 4.89 14.37 1.97
CA ARG A 57 3.65 14.55 1.22
C ARG A 57 2.58 15.05 2.17
N ALA A 58 1.85 16.07 1.72
CA ALA A 58 0.70 16.58 2.43
C ALA A 58 -0.34 15.46 2.60
N GLU A 59 -1.08 15.50 3.71
CA GLU A 59 -2.20 14.60 3.95
C GLU A 59 -3.24 14.67 2.81
N GLU A 60 -3.43 15.87 2.26
CA GLU A 60 -4.24 16.13 1.06
C GLU A 60 -3.78 15.34 -0.17
N ASP A 61 -2.47 15.21 -0.43
CA ASP A 61 -1.95 14.41 -1.56
C ASP A 61 -2.28 12.92 -1.39
N LEU A 62 -2.30 12.45 -0.13
CA LEU A 62 -2.65 11.08 0.22
C LEU A 62 -4.14 10.84 0.06
N GLU A 63 -4.99 11.77 0.50
CA GLU A 63 -6.43 11.72 0.31
C GLU A 63 -6.82 11.77 -1.17
N ASN A 64 -6.23 12.68 -1.95
CA ASN A 64 -6.48 12.77 -3.39
C ASN A 64 -6.13 11.47 -4.11
N LYS A 65 -5.00 10.84 -3.77
CA LYS A 65 -4.64 9.53 -4.33
C LYS A 65 -5.60 8.41 -3.94
N LYS A 66 -6.09 8.42 -2.69
CA LYS A 66 -7.10 7.45 -2.26
C LYS A 66 -8.40 7.64 -3.04
N ALA A 67 -8.88 8.88 -3.18
CA ALA A 67 -10.07 9.21 -3.95
C ALA A 67 -9.93 8.80 -5.42
N ASP A 68 -8.79 9.08 -6.06
CA ASP A 68 -8.51 8.65 -7.43
C ASP A 68 -8.52 7.12 -7.56
N THR A 69 -7.94 6.42 -6.58
CA THR A 69 -7.92 4.96 -6.55
C THR A 69 -9.33 4.39 -6.42
N GLU A 70 -10.15 4.96 -5.53
CA GLU A 70 -11.54 4.56 -5.34
C GLU A 70 -12.37 4.81 -6.60
N LEU A 71 -12.18 5.96 -7.27
CA LEU A 71 -12.86 6.28 -8.51
C LEU A 71 -12.48 5.33 -9.64
N ILE A 72 -11.20 4.98 -9.76
CA ILE A 72 -10.73 3.99 -10.74
C ILE A 72 -11.30 2.62 -10.43
N LYS A 73 -11.35 2.22 -9.16
CA LYS A 73 -11.93 0.94 -8.72
C LYS A 73 -13.42 0.86 -9.05
N ALA A 74 -14.19 1.90 -8.72
CA ALA A 74 -15.61 1.99 -9.02
C ALA A 74 -15.87 1.95 -10.54
N ARG A 75 -15.05 2.64 -11.34
CA ARG A 75 -15.13 2.57 -12.81
C ARG A 75 -14.82 1.18 -13.34
N LYS A 76 -13.81 0.50 -12.79
CA LYS A 76 -13.50 -0.89 -13.16
C LYS A 76 -14.69 -1.79 -12.88
N GLU A 77 -15.23 -1.75 -11.66
CA GLU A 77 -16.36 -2.57 -11.23
C GLU A 77 -17.62 -2.34 -12.09
N ALA A 78 -17.87 -1.09 -12.50
CA ALA A 78 -18.98 -0.74 -13.39
C ALA A 78 -18.80 -1.26 -14.82
N ILE A 79 -17.56 -1.37 -15.31
CA ILE A 79 -17.26 -1.90 -16.66
C ILE A 79 -17.24 -3.43 -16.66
N THR A 80 -16.69 -4.05 -15.61
CA THR A 80 -16.56 -5.50 -15.51
C THR A 80 -17.83 -6.19 -15.04
N GLY A 81 -18.80 -5.43 -14.51
CA GLY A 81 -19.99 -6.00 -13.89
C GLY A 81 -19.70 -6.70 -12.56
N GLU A 82 -18.49 -6.54 -11.99
CA GLU A 82 -18.10 -7.12 -10.69
C GLU A 82 -18.98 -6.62 -9.53
N ASN A 83 -19.78 -5.57 -9.76
CA ASN A 83 -20.73 -5.00 -8.81
C ASN A 83 -22.21 -5.10 -9.30
N GLU A 84 -22.51 -5.96 -10.26
CA GLU A 84 -23.91 -6.22 -10.64
C GLU A 84 -24.63 -7.02 -9.54
N ASN A 85 -25.90 -6.70 -9.30
CA ASN A 85 -26.74 -7.42 -8.35
C ASN A 85 -27.33 -8.68 -9.02
N ASP A 86 -27.64 -9.71 -8.22
CA ASP A 86 -28.23 -10.97 -8.69
C ASP A 86 -29.50 -10.72 -9.55
N GLU A 87 -30.32 -9.74 -9.18
CA GLU A 87 -31.52 -9.38 -9.95
C GLU A 87 -31.21 -8.83 -11.36
N ALA A 88 -30.09 -8.12 -11.53
CA ALA A 88 -29.66 -7.62 -12.84
C ALA A 88 -29.15 -8.77 -13.72
N LEU A 89 -28.41 -9.71 -13.12
CA LEU A 89 -27.93 -10.93 -13.79
C LEU A 89 -29.09 -11.83 -14.22
N ASP A 90 -30.08 -12.04 -13.35
CA ASP A 90 -31.28 -12.84 -13.66
C ASP A 90 -32.07 -12.27 -14.84
N ARG A 91 -32.22 -10.93 -14.90
CA ARG A 91 -32.87 -10.25 -16.04
C ARG A 91 -32.06 -10.39 -17.32
N LEU A 92 -30.73 -10.30 -17.24
CA LEU A 92 -29.85 -10.50 -18.39
C LEU A 92 -30.00 -11.92 -18.94
N ASP A 93 -30.02 -12.94 -18.08
CA ASP A 93 -30.23 -14.34 -18.48
C ASP A 93 -31.59 -14.55 -19.17
N GLN A 94 -32.64 -13.90 -18.66
CA GLN A 94 -33.96 -13.96 -19.30
C GLN A 94 -33.95 -13.34 -20.70
N ILE A 95 -33.33 -12.18 -20.87
CA ILE A 95 -33.19 -11.52 -22.19
C ILE A 95 -32.38 -12.40 -23.16
N LEU A 96 -31.26 -12.97 -22.70
CA LEU A 96 -30.41 -13.84 -23.53
C LEU A 96 -31.15 -15.10 -23.99
N LYS A 97 -31.99 -15.67 -23.12
CA LYS A 97 -32.83 -16.82 -23.45
C LYS A 97 -33.85 -16.48 -24.53
N GLU A 98 -34.56 -15.35 -24.39
CA GLU A 98 -35.54 -14.89 -25.37
C GLU A 98 -34.91 -14.60 -26.75
N VAL A 99 -33.72 -13.99 -26.77
CA VAL A 99 -32.96 -13.74 -28.01
C VAL A 99 -32.57 -15.04 -28.69
N ARG A 100 -32.06 -16.02 -27.93
CA ARG A 100 -31.71 -17.35 -28.46
C ARG A 100 -32.93 -18.05 -29.04
N ASP A 101 -34.04 -18.06 -28.31
CA ASP A 101 -35.27 -18.73 -28.73
C ASP A 101 -35.85 -18.08 -29.99
N ASN A 102 -35.72 -16.76 -30.15
CA ASN A 102 -36.11 -16.06 -31.38
C ASN A 102 -35.18 -16.36 -32.56
N ALA A 103 -33.86 -16.42 -32.34
CA ALA A 103 -32.92 -16.77 -33.39
C ALA A 103 -33.15 -18.20 -33.93
N VAL A 104 -33.41 -19.17 -33.04
CA VAL A 104 -33.71 -20.56 -33.43
C VAL A 104 -34.99 -20.64 -34.27
N LYS A 105 -36.03 -19.89 -33.91
CA LYS A 105 -37.28 -19.83 -34.69
C LYS A 105 -37.07 -19.26 -36.09
N GLN A 106 -36.23 -18.23 -36.24
CA GLN A 106 -35.92 -17.64 -37.55
C GLN A 106 -35.10 -18.56 -38.47
N GLU A 107 -34.29 -19.48 -37.92
CA GLU A 107 -33.56 -20.46 -38.72
C GLU A 107 -34.39 -21.68 -39.12
N THR A 108 -35.59 -21.86 -38.53
CA THR A 108 -36.50 -22.98 -38.84
C THR A 108 -37.69 -22.60 -39.73
N GLU A 109 -37.80 -21.34 -40.15
CA GLU A 109 -38.72 -20.81 -41.17
C GLU A 109 -38.03 -20.63 -42.52
#